data_AF-A0A7K1GS11-F1
#
_entry.id   AF-A0A7K1GS11-F1
#
_cell.length_a   1.000
_cell.length_b   1.000
_cell.length_c   1.000
_cell.angle_alpha   90.00
_cell.angle_beta   90.00
_cell.angle_gamma   90.00
#
_symmetry.space_group_name_H-M   'P 1'
#
loop_
_entity.id
_entity.type
_entity.pdbx_description
1 polymer ?
#
loop_
_entity_poly.entity_id
_entity_poly.type
_entity_poly.pdbx_seq_one_letter_code
_entity_poly.pdbx_strand_id
1 'polypeptide(L)'
;MVYFVGRWCTFIGIYRRTPDAIHKSAKELLEHEKTQYFERMAFIIKIPSITANIGGNTLSLTLGGVRAYNQENLYNKKSFEKFKFFIGFQNLVCCNLCVSTDGFLSEIKVSSYEELYARILEVMQNYKAEKHLELMRNFTNYSLSEHQFAQLIGKSRLYNHLPKSQRLELPEMTFNDGQFNTIARDYYQDESFCKDEYGNINLWNVYNLFTQANKSSYIDTFLERNLNAFEFNQGICNAINGDDNYQWFLEGVPPTVSQN
;
A
#
# COMPACT_ATOMS: atom_id res chain seq x y z
N MET A 1 8.59 0.05 25.54
CA MET A 1 8.33 1.46 25.20
C MET A 1 7.93 1.50 23.73
N VAL A 2 6.62 1.52 23.45
CA VAL A 2 6.08 1.55 22.08
C VAL A 2 6.26 2.97 21.58
N TYR A 3 7.31 3.21 20.80
CA TYR A 3 7.53 4.50 20.16
C TYR A 3 6.57 4.61 18.97
N PHE A 4 5.51 5.42 19.11
CA PHE A 4 4.74 5.95 17.98
C PHE A 4 5.65 6.92 17.21
N VAL A 5 6.49 6.40 16.31
CA VAL A 5 7.35 7.23 15.47
C VAL A 5 6.65 7.48 14.14
N GLY A 6 6.27 8.74 13.91
CA GLY A 6 6.34 9.33 12.58
C GLY A 6 5.12 9.14 11.67
N ARG A 7 4.20 10.10 11.78
CA ARG A 7 3.61 10.81 10.62
C ARG A 7 2.86 9.97 9.57
N TRP A 8 2.01 9.02 9.97
CA TRP A 8 0.86 8.55 9.18
C TRP A 8 -0.34 8.19 10.07
N CYS A 9 -0.70 9.10 10.96
CA CYS A 9 -2.05 9.07 11.53
C CYS A 9 -2.86 10.15 10.82
N THR A 10 -3.64 9.78 9.81
CA THR A 10 -4.77 10.61 9.38
C THR A 10 -5.80 10.55 10.49
N PHE A 11 -5.59 11.33 11.55
CA PHE A 11 -6.55 11.51 12.61
C PHE A 11 -7.66 12.41 12.09
N ILE A 12 -8.71 11.84 11.49
CA ILE A 12 -10.00 12.52 11.43
C ILE A 12 -10.56 12.45 12.84
N GLY A 13 -10.15 13.39 13.68
CA GLY A 13 -10.70 13.56 15.02
C GLY A 13 -12.06 14.23 14.90
N ILE A 14 -13.14 13.46 15.01
CA ILE A 14 -14.46 14.04 15.24
C ILE A 14 -14.54 14.34 16.73
N TYR A 15 -14.63 15.62 17.10
CA TYR A 15 -14.89 16.02 18.48
C TYR A 15 -16.31 15.57 18.85
N ARG A 16 -16.41 14.57 19.70
CA ARG A 16 -17.65 14.19 20.39
C ARG A 16 -17.71 14.85 21.76
N ARG A 17 -18.84 14.64 22.44
CA ARG A 17 -19.13 15.15 23.77
C ARG A 17 -18.99 14.02 24.79
N THR A 18 -18.57 14.31 26.01
CA THR A 18 -18.77 13.40 27.15
C THR A 18 -20.27 13.21 27.41
N PRO A 19 -20.70 12.09 28.04
CA PRO A 19 -22.11 11.86 28.37
C PRO A 19 -22.73 13.03 29.15
N ASP A 20 -21.95 13.63 30.06
CA ASP A 20 -22.37 14.73 30.92
C ASP A 20 -22.58 16.06 30.16
N ALA A 21 -22.02 16.19 28.96
CA ALA A 21 -22.07 17.40 28.15
C ALA A 21 -22.99 17.27 26.91
N ILE A 22 -23.80 16.23 26.82
CA ILE A 22 -24.61 15.92 25.62
C ILE A 22 -25.60 17.05 25.25
N HIS A 23 -26.03 17.84 26.23
CA HIS A 23 -26.95 18.96 26.07
C HIS A 23 -26.28 20.29 25.69
N LYS A 24 -24.94 20.36 25.71
CA LYS A 24 -24.19 21.58 25.40
C LYS A 24 -23.96 21.73 23.90
N SER A 25 -24.07 22.96 23.39
CA SER A 25 -23.74 23.22 21.98
C SER A 25 -22.22 23.06 21.75
N ALA A 26 -21.80 22.82 20.49
CA ALA A 26 -20.39 22.54 20.20
C ALA A 26 -19.43 23.69 20.58
N LYS A 27 -19.94 24.92 20.65
CA LYS A 27 -19.19 26.11 21.05
C LYS A 27 -19.03 26.26 22.57
N GLU A 28 -19.83 25.54 23.36
CA GLU A 28 -19.90 25.63 24.83
C GLU A 28 -19.19 24.46 25.52
N LEU A 29 -18.59 23.55 24.75
CA LEU A 29 -17.84 22.41 25.28
C LEU A 29 -16.50 22.87 25.84
N LEU A 30 -16.28 22.60 27.12
CA LEU A 30 -14.97 22.73 27.74
C LEU A 30 -14.02 21.66 27.19
N GLU A 31 -12.71 21.88 27.29
CA GLU A 31 -11.72 20.98 26.68
C GLU A 31 -11.82 19.53 27.23
N HIS A 32 -12.12 19.38 28.52
CA HIS A 32 -12.33 18.06 29.14
C HIS A 32 -13.67 17.40 28.76
N GLU A 33 -14.58 18.13 28.14
CA GLU A 33 -15.88 17.65 27.65
C GLU A 33 -15.80 17.20 26.19
N LYS A 34 -14.67 17.48 25.52
CA LYS A 34 -14.38 17.01 24.18
C LYS A 34 -13.83 15.59 24.26
N THR A 35 -14.53 14.65 23.64
CA THR A 35 -14.01 13.30 23.40
C THR A 35 -13.46 13.23 21.98
N GLN A 36 -12.27 12.66 21.82
CA GLN A 36 -11.68 12.45 20.51
C GLN A 36 -12.10 11.08 19.98
N TYR A 37 -12.84 11.06 18.88
CA TYR A 37 -13.18 9.84 18.18
C TYR A 37 -12.23 9.63 17.01
N PHE A 38 -11.55 8.48 16.99
CA PHE A 38 -10.65 8.09 15.92
C PHE A 38 -11.32 7.06 15.02
N GLU A 39 -11.73 7.47 13.82
CA GLU A 39 -12.34 6.54 12.85
C GLU A 39 -11.39 5.41 12.42
N ARG A 40 -10.09 5.71 12.37
CA ARG A 40 -9.04 4.80 11.91
C ARG A 40 -7.85 4.94 12.85
N MET A 41 -7.32 3.81 13.29
CA MET A 41 -6.13 3.72 14.13
C MET A 41 -5.14 2.77 13.48
N ALA A 42 -3.87 3.14 13.52
CA ALA A 42 -2.78 2.27 13.08
C ALA A 42 -1.65 2.31 14.09
N PHE A 43 -0.95 1.19 14.23
CA PHE A 43 0.33 1.12 14.92
C PHE A 43 1.38 0.59 13.96
N ILE A 44 2.61 1.09 14.07
CA ILE A 44 3.74 0.70 13.24
C ILE A 44 4.95 0.56 14.15
N ILE A 45 5.62 -0.58 14.08
CA ILE A 45 6.79 -0.94 14.88
C ILE A 45 7.91 -1.29 13.91
N LYS A 46 8.94 -0.47 13.91
CA LYS A 46 10.17 -0.69 13.17
C LYS A 46 11.15 -1.52 14.00
N ILE A 47 11.77 -2.51 13.38
CA ILE A 47 12.78 -3.39 13.96
C ILE A 47 14.14 -2.96 13.39
N PRO A 48 14.89 -2.09 14.10
CA PRO A 48 16.10 -1.47 13.55
C PRO A 48 17.27 -2.45 13.41
N SER A 49 17.21 -3.62 14.06
CA SER A 49 18.26 -4.65 13.97
C SER A 49 18.21 -5.45 12.67
N ILE A 50 17.11 -5.37 11.91
CA ILE A 50 16.95 -6.10 10.65
C ILE A 50 16.82 -5.07 9.54
N THR A 51 17.90 -4.91 8.79
CA THR A 51 18.00 -3.93 7.71
C THR A 51 18.59 -4.54 6.45
N ALA A 52 18.23 -3.99 5.30
CA ALA A 52 18.80 -4.35 4.01
C ALA A 52 19.08 -3.09 3.19
N ASN A 53 20.01 -3.15 2.24
CA ASN A 53 20.20 -2.08 1.26
C ASN A 53 19.78 -2.57 -0.12
N ILE A 54 18.93 -1.80 -0.82
CA ILE A 54 18.45 -2.09 -2.17
C ILE A 54 18.48 -0.80 -2.98
N GLY A 55 19.23 -0.80 -4.09
CA GLY A 55 19.34 0.38 -4.97
C GLY A 55 19.83 1.64 -4.23
N GLY A 56 20.72 1.49 -3.26
CA GLY A 56 21.20 2.59 -2.41
C GLY A 56 20.30 2.92 -1.21
N ASN A 57 19.08 2.40 -1.17
CA ASN A 57 18.11 2.70 -0.13
C ASN A 57 18.22 1.73 1.04
N THR A 58 18.30 2.27 2.26
CA THR A 58 18.24 1.45 3.47
C THR A 58 16.79 1.11 3.80
N LEU A 59 16.51 -0.17 3.93
CA LEU A 59 15.23 -0.73 4.33
C LEU A 59 15.33 -1.26 5.76
N SER A 60 14.25 -1.17 6.53
CA SER A 60 14.17 -1.76 7.88
C SER A 60 12.89 -2.56 8.06
N LEU A 61 13.01 -3.77 8.61
CA LEU A 61 11.87 -4.63 8.87
C LEU A 61 10.87 -3.88 9.76
N THR A 62 9.62 -3.85 9.34
CA THR A 62 8.56 -3.07 9.98
C THR A 62 7.28 -3.89 9.99
N LEU A 63 6.62 -3.93 11.13
CA LEU A 63 5.31 -4.55 11.29
C LEU A 63 4.31 -3.56 11.82
N GLY A 64 3.03 -3.80 11.60
CA GLY A 64 1.99 -2.91 12.05
C GLY A 64 0.61 -3.49 11.87
N GLY A 65 -0.38 -2.75 12.36
CA GLY A 65 -1.76 -3.14 12.21
C GLY A 65 -2.66 -1.92 12.12
N VAL A 66 -3.81 -2.13 11.50
CA VAL A 66 -4.82 -1.10 11.27
C VAL A 66 -6.16 -1.60 11.80
N ARG A 67 -6.87 -0.71 12.50
CA ARG A 67 -8.26 -0.90 12.87
C ARG A 67 -9.06 0.29 12.35
N ALA A 68 -10.19 0.02 11.71
CA ALA A 68 -10.99 1.05 11.07
C ALA A 68 -12.48 0.84 11.38
N TYR A 69 -13.13 1.82 12.02
CA TYR A 69 -14.52 1.70 12.46
C TYR A 69 -15.53 1.69 11.32
N ASN A 70 -15.19 2.22 10.14
CA ASN A 70 -16.02 2.11 8.94
C ASN A 70 -16.21 0.64 8.48
N GLN A 71 -15.40 -0.30 8.98
CA GLN A 71 -15.51 -1.73 8.70
C GLN A 71 -16.30 -2.50 9.78
N GLU A 72 -16.72 -1.82 10.85
CA GLU A 72 -17.40 -2.38 12.01
C GLU A 72 -18.89 -2.02 12.01
N ASN A 73 -19.75 -2.94 12.46
CA ASN A 73 -21.17 -2.65 12.66
C ASN A 73 -21.41 -2.16 14.10
N LEU A 74 -21.30 -0.84 14.30
CA LEU A 74 -21.39 -0.20 15.61
C LEU A 74 -22.77 -0.25 16.28
N TYR A 75 -23.82 -0.64 15.54
CA TYR A 75 -25.20 -0.61 16.02
C TYR A 75 -25.66 -1.93 16.66
N ASN A 76 -24.85 -2.99 16.61
CA ASN A 76 -25.19 -4.32 17.11
C ASN A 76 -24.46 -4.67 18.42
N LYS A 77 -24.95 -5.72 19.10
CA LYS A 77 -24.26 -6.37 20.25
C LYS A 77 -22.81 -6.68 19.88
N LYS A 78 -21.90 -6.64 20.87
CA LYS A 78 -20.46 -6.93 20.73
C LYS A 78 -20.23 -8.12 19.77
N SER A 79 -19.75 -7.80 18.57
CA SER A 79 -19.44 -8.76 17.52
C SER A 79 -17.93 -9.03 17.46
N PHE A 80 -17.51 -9.89 16.53
CA PHE A 80 -16.10 -10.02 16.17
C PHE A 80 -15.52 -8.66 15.80
N GLU A 81 -14.31 -8.39 16.28
CA GLU A 81 -13.53 -7.22 15.90
C GLU A 81 -12.70 -7.53 14.65
N LYS A 82 -12.51 -6.53 13.80
CA LYS A 82 -11.74 -6.63 12.56
C LYS A 82 -10.45 -5.84 12.62
N PHE A 83 -9.36 -6.49 12.27
CA PHE A 83 -8.04 -5.88 12.16
C PHE A 83 -7.41 -6.18 10.81
N LYS A 84 -6.51 -5.30 10.37
CA LYS A 84 -5.52 -5.62 9.34
C LYS A 84 -4.16 -5.71 10.01
N PHE A 85 -3.31 -6.60 9.53
CA PHE A 85 -1.93 -6.73 10.01
C PHE A 85 -0.98 -6.81 8.83
N PHE A 86 0.20 -6.22 8.97
CA PHE A 86 1.26 -6.35 7.99
C PHE A 86 2.63 -6.51 8.67
N ILE A 87 3.53 -7.18 7.97
CA ILE A 87 4.96 -7.25 8.19
C ILE A 87 5.65 -7.12 6.83
N GLY A 88 6.68 -6.30 6.77
CA GLY A 88 7.37 -5.97 5.53
C GLY A 88 8.57 -5.08 5.80
N PHE A 89 8.98 -4.29 4.80
CA PHE A 89 10.14 -3.42 4.92
C PHE A 89 9.75 -1.96 4.71
N GLN A 90 10.22 -1.07 5.58
CA GLN A 90 10.09 0.37 5.38
C GLN A 90 11.33 0.89 4.65
N ASN A 91 11.14 1.55 3.50
CA ASN A 91 12.22 2.29 2.85
C ASN A 91 12.47 3.59 3.61
N LEU A 92 13.68 3.77 4.15
CA LEU A 92 14.01 4.91 5.00
C LEU A 92 14.15 6.24 4.25
N VAL A 93 14.33 6.21 2.93
CA VAL A 93 14.43 7.43 2.10
C VAL A 93 13.06 8.11 2.00
N CYS A 94 12.05 7.36 1.58
CA CYS A 94 10.69 7.86 1.37
C CYS A 94 9.70 7.50 2.48
N CYS A 95 10.12 6.70 3.47
CA CYS A 95 9.25 6.13 4.51
C CYS A 95 8.08 5.28 3.96
N ASN A 96 8.17 4.78 2.73
CA ASN A 96 7.16 3.90 2.12
C ASN A 96 7.21 2.51 2.77
N LEU A 97 6.05 1.85 2.86
CA LEU A 97 5.93 0.48 3.37
C LEU A 97 5.86 -0.51 2.21
N CYS A 98 6.87 -1.35 2.10
CA CYS A 98 6.95 -2.45 1.14
C CYS A 98 6.36 -3.71 1.79
N VAL A 99 5.25 -4.19 1.24
CA VAL A 99 4.46 -5.30 1.80
C VAL A 99 4.28 -6.37 0.73
N SER A 100 4.43 -7.64 1.12
CA SER A 100 4.24 -8.80 0.25
C SER A 100 3.02 -9.62 0.68
N THR A 101 2.59 -10.53 -0.19
CA THR A 101 1.36 -11.33 -0.01
C THR A 101 1.40 -12.18 1.26
N ASP A 102 2.56 -12.77 1.60
CA ASP A 102 2.78 -13.55 2.82
C ASP A 102 3.03 -12.69 4.07
N GLY A 103 3.20 -11.38 3.88
CA GLY A 103 3.39 -10.40 4.93
C GLY A 103 2.13 -9.57 5.24
N PHE A 104 0.98 -9.84 4.60
CA PHE A 104 -0.22 -9.04 4.80
C PHE A 104 -1.46 -9.91 5.07
N LEU A 105 -2.20 -9.54 6.13
CA LEU A 105 -3.56 -10.01 6.36
C LEU A 105 -4.53 -8.84 6.24
N SER A 106 -5.35 -8.88 5.19
CA SER A 106 -6.35 -7.86 4.88
C SER A 106 -7.54 -7.86 5.84
N GLU A 107 -7.84 -9.00 6.46
CA GLU A 107 -8.90 -9.12 7.47
C GLU A 107 -8.57 -10.21 8.50
N ILE A 108 -8.46 -9.81 9.77
CA ILE A 108 -8.37 -10.67 10.94
C ILE A 108 -9.64 -10.45 11.75
N LYS A 109 -10.54 -11.44 11.75
CA LYS A 109 -11.74 -11.44 12.58
C LYS A 109 -11.46 -12.20 13.87
N VAL A 110 -11.59 -11.51 15.00
CA VAL A 110 -11.23 -12.07 16.31
C VAL A 110 -12.27 -11.73 17.36
N SER A 111 -12.42 -12.64 18.32
CA SER A 111 -13.32 -12.50 19.47
C SER A 111 -12.56 -12.15 20.76
N SER A 112 -11.25 -12.37 20.77
CA SER A 112 -10.37 -12.21 21.93
C SER A 112 -8.99 -11.71 21.52
N TYR A 113 -8.24 -11.19 22.49
CA TYR A 113 -6.87 -10.72 22.29
C TYR A 113 -5.92 -11.88 21.99
N GLU A 114 -6.13 -13.03 22.65
CA GLU A 114 -5.33 -14.24 22.50
C GLU A 114 -5.41 -14.77 21.06
N GLU A 115 -6.60 -14.72 20.46
CA GLU A 115 -6.81 -15.09 19.06
C GLU A 115 -6.07 -14.13 18.11
N LEU A 116 -6.15 -12.82 18.35
CA LEU A 116 -5.42 -11.81 17.57
C LEU A 116 -3.91 -12.03 17.65
N TYR A 117 -3.39 -12.27 18.84
CA TYR A 117 -1.98 -12.53 19.08
C TYR A 117 -1.51 -13.79 18.34
N ALA A 118 -2.27 -14.88 18.42
CA ALA A 118 -1.94 -16.13 17.73
C ALA A 118 -1.89 -15.95 16.20
N ARG A 119 -2.86 -15.23 15.62
CA ARG A 119 -2.90 -14.93 14.17
C ARG A 119 -1.72 -14.06 13.74
N ILE A 120 -1.37 -13.04 14.53
CA ILE A 120 -0.22 -12.18 14.24
C ILE A 120 1.09 -12.99 14.28
N LEU A 121 1.26 -13.85 15.30
CA LEU A 121 2.43 -14.71 15.40
C LEU A 121 2.56 -15.67 14.21
N GLU A 122 1.44 -16.27 13.77
CA GLU A 122 1.41 -17.15 12.60
C GLU A 122 1.93 -16.45 11.34
N VAL A 123 1.49 -15.21 11.09
CA VAL A 123 2.00 -14.42 9.95
C VAL A 123 3.48 -14.14 10.09
N MET A 124 3.91 -13.69 11.28
CA MET A 124 5.32 -13.36 11.52
C MET A 124 6.24 -14.57 11.32
N GLN A 125 5.79 -15.77 11.69
CA GLN A 125 6.56 -17.02 11.53
C GLN A 125 6.61 -17.50 10.08
N ASN A 126 5.54 -17.28 9.31
CA ASN A 126 5.44 -17.71 7.92
C ASN A 126 6.01 -16.70 6.91
N TYR A 127 6.21 -15.45 7.33
CA TYR A 127 6.73 -14.38 6.48
C TYR A 127 8.17 -14.66 6.01
N LYS A 128 8.35 -14.75 4.70
CA LYS A 128 9.64 -15.07 4.06
C LYS A 128 10.43 -13.80 3.76
N ALA A 129 10.96 -13.17 4.80
CA ALA A 129 11.69 -11.91 4.72
C ALA A 129 12.80 -11.90 3.65
N GLU A 130 13.67 -12.92 3.61
CA GLU A 130 14.77 -12.95 2.64
C GLU A 130 14.28 -13.07 1.19
N LYS A 131 13.25 -13.89 0.95
CA LYS A 131 12.61 -14.01 -0.37
C LYS A 131 12.01 -12.67 -0.81
N HIS A 132 11.34 -11.97 0.10
CA HIS A 132 10.79 -10.64 -0.21
C HIS A 132 11.93 -9.64 -0.55
N LEU A 133 13.01 -9.64 0.23
CA LEU A 133 14.19 -8.82 -0.08
C LEU A 133 14.82 -9.17 -1.43
N GLU A 134 14.95 -10.44 -1.76
CA GLU A 134 15.48 -10.92 -3.04
C GLU A 134 14.63 -10.44 -4.22
N LEU A 135 13.30 -10.55 -4.13
CA LEU A 135 12.39 -10.05 -5.16
C LEU A 135 12.53 -8.52 -5.34
N MET A 136 12.61 -7.77 -4.24
CA MET A 136 12.82 -6.32 -4.31
C MET A 136 14.20 -5.95 -4.88
N ARG A 137 15.26 -6.72 -4.56
CA ARG A 137 16.58 -6.55 -5.18
C ARG A 137 16.51 -6.82 -6.67
N ASN A 138 15.74 -7.82 -7.10
CA ASN A 138 15.62 -8.14 -8.51
C ASN A 138 15.02 -6.99 -9.33
N PHE A 139 14.17 -6.15 -8.75
CA PHE A 139 13.63 -4.96 -9.42
C PHE A 139 14.72 -3.96 -9.86
N THR A 140 15.91 -3.96 -9.26
CA THR A 140 17.00 -3.08 -9.72
C THR A 140 17.64 -3.56 -11.01
N ASN A 141 17.43 -4.83 -11.40
CA ASN A 141 18.05 -5.44 -12.57
C ASN A 141 17.25 -5.22 -13.87
N TYR A 142 16.04 -4.67 -13.76
CA TYR A 142 15.13 -4.46 -14.89
C TYR A 142 14.75 -2.98 -14.99
N SER A 143 14.59 -2.51 -16.23
CA SER A 143 14.21 -1.13 -16.52
C SER A 143 13.18 -1.04 -17.63
N LEU A 144 12.37 0.00 -17.56
CA LEU A 144 11.48 0.43 -18.64
C LEU A 144 12.11 1.60 -19.37
N SER A 145 12.02 1.58 -20.70
CA SER A 145 12.24 2.79 -21.50
C SER A 145 11.17 3.84 -21.24
N GLU A 146 11.44 5.09 -21.60
CA GLU A 146 10.45 6.17 -21.52
C GLU A 146 9.14 5.80 -22.24
N HIS A 147 9.25 5.17 -23.42
CA HIS A 147 8.10 4.70 -24.18
C HIS A 147 7.28 3.64 -23.41
N GLN A 148 7.94 2.63 -22.84
CA GLN A 148 7.26 1.59 -22.05
C GLN A 148 6.63 2.17 -20.78
N PHE A 149 7.31 3.11 -20.12
CA PHE A 149 6.76 3.78 -18.94
C PHE A 149 5.53 4.62 -19.30
N ALA A 150 5.59 5.41 -20.38
CA ALA A 150 4.45 6.18 -20.87
C ALA A 150 3.27 5.28 -21.24
N GLN A 151 3.54 4.14 -21.91
CA GLN A 151 2.53 3.15 -22.25
C GLN A 151 1.89 2.54 -21.00
N LEU A 152 2.70 2.16 -20.02
CA LEU A 152 2.25 1.63 -18.74
C LEU A 152 1.30 2.61 -18.05
N ILE A 153 1.70 3.88 -17.90
CA ILE A 153 0.86 4.91 -17.26
C ILE A 153 -0.43 5.15 -18.06
N GLY A 154 -0.34 5.22 -19.40
CA GLY A 154 -1.51 5.40 -20.27
C GLY A 154 -2.51 4.24 -20.15
N LYS A 155 -2.02 3.00 -20.24
CA LYS A 155 -2.82 1.77 -20.09
C LYS A 155 -3.41 1.64 -18.70
N SER A 156 -2.66 1.94 -17.65
CA SER A 156 -3.19 1.90 -16.28
C SER A 156 -4.30 2.93 -16.03
N ARG A 157 -4.29 4.09 -16.72
CA ARG A 157 -5.44 5.02 -16.71
C ARG A 157 -6.64 4.44 -17.47
N LEU A 158 -6.41 3.86 -18.65
CA LEU A 158 -7.48 3.23 -19.43
C LEU A 158 -8.12 2.03 -18.71
N TYR A 159 -7.34 1.28 -17.92
CA TYR A 159 -7.81 0.14 -17.12
C TYR A 159 -9.07 0.46 -16.31
N ASN A 160 -9.09 1.64 -15.68
CA ASN A 160 -10.22 2.11 -14.86
C ASN A 160 -11.50 2.36 -15.67
N HIS A 161 -11.39 2.47 -16.99
CA HIS A 161 -12.49 2.70 -17.92
C HIS A 161 -12.85 1.48 -18.77
N LEU A 162 -12.09 0.38 -18.67
CA LEU A 162 -12.38 -0.84 -19.43
C LEU A 162 -13.74 -1.44 -19.05
N PRO A 163 -14.45 -2.07 -20.01
CA PRO A 163 -15.60 -2.92 -19.70
C PRO A 163 -15.24 -3.98 -18.65
N LYS A 164 -16.20 -4.33 -17.79
CA LYS A 164 -15.97 -5.30 -16.71
C LYS A 164 -15.42 -6.64 -17.19
N SER A 165 -15.87 -7.14 -18.34
CA SER A 165 -15.39 -8.41 -18.92
C SER A 165 -13.89 -8.37 -19.22
N GLN A 166 -13.43 -7.34 -19.95
CA GLN A 166 -12.01 -7.18 -20.28
C GLN A 166 -11.16 -6.92 -19.05
N ARG A 167 -11.70 -6.21 -18.06
CA ARG A 167 -10.97 -5.91 -16.83
C ARG A 167 -10.69 -7.16 -16.00
N LEU A 168 -11.60 -8.14 -16.00
CA LEU A 168 -11.43 -9.40 -15.27
C LEU A 168 -10.33 -10.31 -15.86
N GLU A 169 -9.99 -10.11 -17.13
CA GLU A 169 -8.92 -10.84 -17.82
C GLU A 169 -7.53 -10.23 -17.56
N LEU A 170 -7.48 -9.01 -17.01
CA LEU A 170 -6.25 -8.30 -16.73
C LEU A 170 -5.90 -8.32 -15.24
N PRO A 171 -4.61 -8.28 -14.90
CA PRO A 171 -4.16 -8.09 -13.53
C PRO A 171 -4.81 -6.89 -12.84
N GLU A 172 -5.08 -7.03 -11.55
CA GLU A 172 -5.73 -5.98 -10.78
C GLU A 172 -4.83 -4.74 -10.69
N MET A 173 -5.40 -3.57 -10.93
CA MET A 173 -4.74 -2.30 -10.72
C MET A 173 -5.64 -1.36 -9.89
N THR A 174 -5.27 -1.17 -8.63
CA THR A 174 -6.13 -0.52 -7.61
C THR A 174 -5.94 1.00 -7.48
N PHE A 175 -5.10 1.57 -8.34
CA PHE A 175 -4.74 2.99 -8.32
C PHE A 175 -5.71 3.86 -9.12
N ASN A 176 -5.89 5.09 -8.65
CA ASN A 176 -6.74 6.10 -9.28
C ASN A 176 -5.95 7.15 -10.06
N ASP A 177 -6.67 7.98 -10.83
CA ASP A 177 -6.09 9.02 -11.68
C ASP A 177 -5.22 10.03 -10.93
N GLY A 178 -5.58 10.39 -9.70
CA GLY A 178 -4.78 11.30 -8.88
C GLY A 178 -3.42 10.70 -8.52
N GLN A 179 -3.38 9.39 -8.25
CA GLN A 179 -2.14 8.67 -7.98
C GLN A 179 -1.32 8.51 -9.26
N PHE A 180 -1.93 8.18 -10.40
CA PHE A 180 -1.21 8.15 -11.69
C PHE A 180 -0.68 9.52 -12.10
N ASN A 181 -1.38 10.59 -11.78
CA ASN A 181 -0.88 11.94 -12.02
C ASN A 181 0.34 12.25 -11.15
N THR A 182 0.33 11.80 -9.90
CA THR A 182 1.47 11.89 -8.99
C THR A 182 2.67 11.11 -9.52
N ILE A 183 2.47 9.84 -9.94
CA ILE A 183 3.53 9.00 -10.53
C ILE A 183 4.12 9.65 -11.79
N ALA A 184 3.28 10.17 -12.69
CA ALA A 184 3.73 10.80 -13.91
C ALA A 184 4.55 12.09 -13.66
N ARG A 185 4.14 12.89 -12.66
CA ARG A 185 4.91 14.07 -12.24
C ARG A 185 6.25 13.66 -11.64
N ASP A 186 6.22 12.73 -10.69
CA ASP A 186 7.38 12.32 -9.91
C ASP A 186 8.43 11.57 -10.76
N TYR A 187 8.01 10.91 -11.85
CA TYR A 187 8.93 10.38 -12.87
C TYR A 187 9.90 11.43 -13.44
N TYR A 188 9.48 12.70 -13.53
CA TYR A 188 10.33 13.81 -13.98
C TYR A 188 10.93 14.64 -12.84
N GLN A 189 10.24 14.73 -11.70
CA GLN A 189 10.53 15.73 -10.66
C GLN A 189 11.09 15.16 -9.36
N ASP A 190 10.93 13.85 -9.09
CA ASP A 190 11.44 13.25 -7.86
C ASP A 190 12.97 13.17 -7.90
N GLU A 191 13.64 13.44 -6.77
CA GLU A 191 15.11 13.41 -6.71
C GLU A 191 15.67 12.00 -6.53
N SER A 192 14.87 11.08 -5.96
CA SER A 192 15.31 9.74 -5.55
C SER A 192 14.80 8.64 -6.49
N PHE A 193 13.61 8.81 -7.07
CA PHE A 193 12.88 7.76 -7.79
C PHE A 193 12.46 8.18 -9.20
N CYS A 194 13.28 8.97 -9.89
CA CYS A 194 13.01 9.42 -11.24
C CYS A 194 13.72 8.57 -12.32
N LYS A 195 13.47 8.97 -13.56
CA LYS A 195 14.17 8.47 -14.75
C LYS A 195 15.66 8.86 -14.76
N ASP A 196 16.44 8.10 -15.51
CA ASP A 196 17.83 8.44 -15.83
C ASP A 196 17.93 9.53 -16.93
N GLU A 197 19.18 9.86 -17.28
CA GLU A 197 19.50 10.84 -18.33
C GLU A 197 18.95 10.45 -19.72
N TYR A 198 18.78 9.15 -19.97
CA TYR A 198 18.25 8.60 -21.21
C TYR A 198 16.73 8.39 -21.19
N GLY A 199 16.06 8.71 -20.08
CA GLY A 199 14.62 8.52 -19.89
C GLY A 199 14.22 7.11 -19.45
N ASN A 200 15.16 6.20 -19.17
CA ASN A 200 14.82 4.90 -18.63
C ASN A 200 14.57 4.99 -17.13
N ILE A 201 13.75 4.08 -16.59
CA ILE A 201 13.51 3.97 -15.15
C ILE A 201 13.57 2.50 -14.73
N ASN A 202 14.37 2.20 -13.71
CA ASN A 202 14.43 0.84 -13.18
C ASN A 202 13.15 0.49 -12.39
N LEU A 203 12.82 -0.80 -12.31
CA LEU A 203 11.58 -1.25 -11.67
C LEU A 203 11.53 -0.96 -10.17
N TRP A 204 12.68 -0.85 -9.50
CA TRP A 204 12.77 -0.43 -8.10
C TRP A 204 12.28 1.02 -7.92
N ASN A 205 12.66 1.93 -8.83
CA ASN A 205 12.18 3.31 -8.83
C ASN A 205 10.69 3.36 -9.17
N VAL A 206 10.22 2.58 -10.17
CA VAL A 206 8.78 2.47 -10.48
C VAL A 206 7.98 2.02 -9.25
N TYR A 207 8.45 0.99 -8.54
CA TYR A 207 7.79 0.51 -7.32
C TYR A 207 7.72 1.58 -6.23
N ASN A 208 8.79 2.35 -6.04
CA ASN A 208 8.81 3.43 -5.07
C ASN A 208 7.92 4.62 -5.48
N LEU A 209 7.83 4.96 -6.77
CA LEU A 209 6.87 5.96 -7.27
C LEU A 209 5.42 5.56 -6.95
N PHE A 210 5.06 4.28 -7.17
CA PHE A 210 3.71 3.78 -6.90
C PHE A 210 3.40 3.84 -5.39
N THR A 211 4.29 3.30 -4.56
CA THR A 211 4.08 3.31 -3.10
C THR A 211 4.10 4.73 -2.51
N GLN A 212 4.84 5.66 -3.12
CA GLN A 212 4.86 7.08 -2.75
C GLN A 212 3.57 7.80 -3.14
N ALA A 213 3.06 7.57 -4.35
CA ALA A 213 1.77 8.12 -4.78
C ALA A 213 0.60 7.63 -3.92
N ASN A 214 0.75 6.46 -3.30
CA ASN A 214 -0.28 5.90 -2.43
C ASN A 214 -0.36 6.56 -1.04
N LYS A 215 0.63 7.36 -0.63
CA LYS A 215 0.67 8.04 0.67
C LYS A 215 -0.57 8.85 1.00
N SER A 216 -1.23 9.44 0.02
CA SER A 216 -2.46 10.23 0.25
C SER A 216 -3.70 9.37 0.53
N SER A 217 -3.61 8.03 0.43
CA SER A 217 -4.70 7.10 0.71
C SER A 217 -4.98 6.99 2.21
N TYR A 218 -6.21 6.60 2.54
CA TYR A 218 -6.52 6.20 3.92
C TYR A 218 -5.72 4.96 4.31
N ILE A 219 -5.30 4.89 5.58
CA ILE A 219 -4.39 3.84 6.07
C ILE A 219 -4.93 2.41 5.90
N ASP A 220 -6.26 2.24 5.87
CA ASP A 220 -6.93 0.96 5.63
C ASP A 220 -6.82 0.49 4.17
N THR A 221 -6.86 1.40 3.19
CA THR A 221 -6.69 1.08 1.76
C THR A 221 -5.23 1.19 1.30
N PHE A 222 -4.41 1.91 2.06
CA PHE A 222 -2.99 2.10 1.79
C PHE A 222 -2.24 0.75 1.71
N LEU A 223 -2.47 -0.16 2.66
CA LEU A 223 -1.78 -1.45 2.70
C LEU A 223 -2.12 -2.35 1.50
N GLU A 224 -3.40 -2.42 1.13
CA GLU A 224 -3.87 -3.20 -0.02
C GLU A 224 -3.26 -2.68 -1.33
N ARG A 225 -3.24 -1.35 -1.51
CA ARG A 225 -2.62 -0.73 -2.68
C ARG A 225 -1.11 -0.92 -2.74
N ASN A 226 -0.42 -0.93 -1.60
CA ASN A 226 1.03 -1.20 -1.57
C ASN A 226 1.35 -2.67 -1.92
N LEU A 227 0.51 -3.61 -1.45
CA LEU A 227 0.61 -5.00 -1.87
C LEU A 227 0.35 -5.12 -3.39
N ASN A 228 -0.71 -4.50 -3.88
CA ASN A 228 -1.02 -4.48 -5.31
C ASN A 228 0.13 -3.84 -6.13
N ALA A 229 0.77 -2.78 -5.64
CA ALA A 229 1.95 -2.21 -6.30
C ALA A 229 3.13 -3.18 -6.36
N PHE A 230 3.35 -3.99 -5.31
CA PHE A 230 4.41 -4.99 -5.28
C PHE A 230 4.13 -6.13 -6.26
N GLU A 231 2.91 -6.66 -6.25
CA GLU A 231 2.47 -7.72 -7.16
C GLU A 231 2.48 -7.24 -8.62
N PHE A 232 2.00 -6.03 -8.87
CA PHE A 232 2.03 -5.42 -10.20
C PHE A 232 3.46 -5.25 -10.71
N ASN A 233 4.37 -4.77 -9.87
CA ASN A 233 5.78 -4.59 -10.26
C ASN A 233 6.48 -5.93 -10.54
N GLN A 234 6.19 -6.99 -9.76
CA GLN A 234 6.60 -8.36 -10.10
C GLN A 234 6.02 -8.83 -11.44
N GLY A 235 4.74 -8.55 -11.70
CA GLY A 235 4.10 -8.87 -12.96
C GLY A 235 4.77 -8.22 -14.16
N ILE A 236 5.10 -6.93 -14.06
CA ILE A 236 5.86 -6.20 -15.08
C ILE A 236 7.27 -6.79 -15.24
N CYS A 237 7.94 -7.13 -14.14
CA CYS A 237 9.24 -7.82 -14.20
C CYS A 237 9.15 -9.14 -14.97
N ASN A 238 8.10 -9.94 -14.74
CA ASN A 238 7.89 -11.19 -15.47
C ASN A 238 7.57 -10.94 -16.95
N ALA A 239 6.77 -9.90 -17.26
CA ALA A 239 6.42 -9.56 -18.64
C ALA A 239 7.64 -9.11 -19.47
N ILE A 240 8.58 -8.38 -18.87
CA ILE A 240 9.86 -8.06 -19.51
C ILE A 240 10.65 -9.34 -19.86
N ASN A 241 10.48 -10.42 -19.08
CA ASN A 241 11.10 -11.72 -19.32
C ASN A 241 10.26 -12.66 -20.20
N GLY A 242 9.15 -12.19 -20.78
CA GLY A 242 8.31 -12.95 -21.73
C GLY A 242 7.05 -13.59 -21.15
N ASP A 243 6.58 -13.18 -19.97
CA ASP A 243 5.25 -13.55 -19.46
C ASP A 243 4.14 -12.66 -20.05
N ASP A 244 3.13 -13.27 -20.66
CA ASP A 244 2.06 -12.55 -21.34
C ASP A 244 1.07 -11.84 -20.40
N ASN A 245 1.03 -12.21 -19.10
CA ASN A 245 -0.04 -11.77 -18.17
C ASN A 245 -0.10 -10.25 -17.98
N TYR A 246 1.04 -9.56 -17.96
CA TYR A 246 1.12 -8.11 -17.77
C TYR A 246 1.50 -7.36 -19.05
N GLN A 247 1.59 -8.07 -20.16
CA GLN A 247 2.09 -7.54 -21.42
C GLN A 247 1.20 -6.43 -21.99
N TRP A 248 -0.12 -6.47 -21.71
CA TRP A 248 -1.07 -5.42 -22.08
C TRP A 248 -0.67 -4.01 -21.59
N PHE A 249 0.04 -3.93 -20.46
CA PHE A 249 0.54 -2.67 -19.90
C PHE A 249 1.82 -2.18 -20.58
N LEU A 250 2.57 -3.04 -21.25
CA LEU A 250 3.84 -2.72 -21.89
C LEU A 250 3.74 -2.59 -23.42
N GLU A 251 2.78 -3.26 -24.05
CA GLU A 251 2.60 -3.28 -25.50
C GLU A 251 1.72 -2.16 -26.05
N GLY A 252 2.08 -1.72 -27.27
CA GLY A 252 1.34 -0.76 -28.07
C GLY A 252 0.10 -1.31 -28.79
N VAL A 253 -0.13 -2.63 -28.79
CA VAL A 253 -1.24 -3.28 -29.52
C VAL A 253 -1.82 -4.42 -28.65
N PRO A 254 -3.15 -4.56 -28.51
CA PRO A 254 -3.74 -5.68 -27.76
C PRO A 254 -3.42 -7.03 -28.44
N PRO A 255 -3.41 -8.15 -27.69
CA PRO A 255 -3.39 -9.48 -28.30
C PRO A 255 -4.50 -9.53 -29.33
N THR A 256 -4.16 -9.85 -30.57
CA THR A 256 -5.15 -10.14 -31.60
C THR A 256 -6.06 -11.21 -31.07
N VAL A 257 -7.32 -10.86 -30.80
CA VAL A 257 -8.39 -11.82 -30.58
C VAL A 257 -8.39 -12.72 -31.80
N SER A 258 -7.90 -13.95 -31.62
CA SER A 258 -8.10 -15.01 -32.60
C SER A 258 -9.61 -15.21 -32.71
N GLN A 259 -10.18 -14.64 -33.77
CA GLN A 259 -11.53 -14.96 -34.20
C GLN A 259 -11.55 -16.45 -34.55
N ASN A 260 -12.20 -17.24 -33.70
CA ASN A 260 -12.78 -18.52 -34.05
C ASN A 260 -14.30 -18.38 -33.87
#